data_AF-A0A938X521-F1
#
_entry.id   AF-A0A938X521-F1
#
_cell.length_a   1.000
_cell.length_b   1.000
_cell.length_c   1.000
_cell.angle_alpha   90.00
_cell.angle_beta   90.00
_cell.angle_gamma   90.00
#
_symmetry.space_group_name_H-M   'P 1'
#
loop_
_entity.id
_entity.type
_entity.pdbx_description
1 polymer ?
#
loop_
_entity_poly.entity_id
_entity_poly.type
_entity_poly.pdbx_seq_one_letter_code
_entity_poly.pdbx_strand_id
1 'polypeptide(L)'
;MKEERHVIWSNYGLDYEDWRDDLEAEYPDLSENERISLMYEINGDYLDDERANLNVQLSQPILVVGDLGLWNGRRMGYKEIPSGNIRDCLYSDTDYSTWYVDRLGDLRCDAIHHDGTNFYLYRVYKDSASPSQIELLKEKLYRGIATRADITRVTRRLGDDIAKVYGFSIPRQRQAVAMER
;
A
#
# COMPACT_ATOMS: atom_id res chain seq x y z
N MET A 1 20.86 3.85 -5.04
CA MET A 1 20.27 4.31 -3.75
C MET A 1 19.13 3.36 -3.48
N LYS A 2 19.15 2.57 -2.39
CA LYS A 2 17.94 1.83 -1.99
C LYS A 2 16.90 2.91 -1.71
N GLU A 3 15.79 2.91 -2.44
CA GLU A 3 14.69 3.83 -2.15
C GLU A 3 14.28 3.59 -0.70
N GLU A 4 14.37 4.62 0.14
CA GLU A 4 13.84 4.59 1.51
C GLU A 4 12.33 4.37 1.42
N ARG A 5 11.93 3.10 1.49
CA ARG A 5 10.54 2.65 1.64
C ARG A 5 10.46 1.74 2.86
N HIS A 6 9.41 1.90 3.65
CA HIS A 6 9.10 1.03 4.77
C HIS A 6 8.14 -0.05 4.27
N VAL A 7 8.65 -1.26 4.04
CA VAL A 7 7.81 -2.41 3.64
C VAL A 7 6.94 -2.79 4.82
N ILE A 8 5.63 -2.94 4.56
CA ILE A 8 4.65 -3.44 5.52
C ILE A 8 4.56 -4.95 5.36
N TRP A 9 4.38 -5.41 4.13
CA TRP A 9 4.32 -6.84 3.83
C TRP A 9 4.63 -7.10 2.35
N SER A 10 5.21 -8.26 2.06
CA SER A 10 5.42 -8.74 0.69
C SER A 10 5.33 -10.26 0.64
N ASN A 11 4.74 -10.80 -0.43
CA ASN A 11 4.98 -12.20 -0.85
C ASN A 11 5.86 -12.28 -2.10
N TYR A 12 6.43 -11.16 -2.57
CA TYR A 12 7.27 -11.14 -3.75
C TYR A 12 8.72 -11.39 -3.37
N GLY A 13 9.30 -12.45 -3.92
CA GLY A 13 10.72 -12.76 -3.72
C GLY A 13 11.07 -13.18 -2.30
N LEU A 14 10.19 -13.95 -1.65
CA LEU A 14 10.54 -14.63 -0.39
C LEU A 14 11.73 -15.56 -0.63
N ASP A 15 12.75 -15.44 0.21
CA ASP A 15 13.94 -16.27 0.17
C ASP A 15 13.87 -17.33 1.26
N TYR A 16 13.79 -18.59 0.86
CA TYR A 16 13.77 -19.72 1.79
C TYR A 16 15.04 -19.79 2.63
N GLU A 17 16.18 -19.31 2.12
CA GLU A 17 17.44 -19.31 2.86
C GLU A 17 17.38 -18.46 4.14
N ASP A 18 16.57 -17.39 4.15
CA ASP A 18 16.36 -16.55 5.34
C ASP A 18 15.54 -17.28 6.44
N TRP A 19 14.85 -18.36 6.09
CA TRP A 19 13.93 -19.11 6.96
C TRP A 19 14.41 -20.54 7.26
N ARG A 20 15.35 -21.05 6.47
CA ARG A 20 15.75 -22.47 6.49
C ARG A 20 16.14 -22.92 7.89
N ASP A 21 17.04 -22.22 8.54
CA ASP A 21 17.60 -22.66 9.82
C ASP A 21 16.52 -22.81 10.90
N ASP A 22 15.57 -21.86 10.95
CA ASP A 22 14.45 -21.88 11.91
C ASP A 22 13.44 -22.99 11.55
N LEU A 23 13.06 -23.13 10.27
CA LEU A 23 12.10 -24.13 9.82
C LEU A 23 12.64 -25.57 9.91
N GLU A 24 13.95 -25.77 9.69
CA GLU A 24 14.59 -27.07 9.88
C GLU A 24 14.63 -27.47 11.35
N ALA A 25 14.85 -26.51 12.25
CA ALA A 25 14.88 -26.75 13.68
C ALA A 25 13.48 -27.05 14.25
N GLU A 26 12.46 -26.30 13.82
CA GLU A 26 11.09 -26.46 14.32
C GLU A 26 10.33 -27.63 13.65
N TYR A 27 10.63 -27.91 12.38
CA TYR A 27 9.94 -28.93 11.59
C TYR A 27 10.92 -29.92 10.95
N PRO A 28 11.70 -30.69 11.75
CA PRO A 28 12.76 -31.57 11.25
C PRO A 28 12.25 -32.72 10.37
N ASP A 29 10.97 -33.11 10.54
CA ASP A 29 10.36 -34.22 9.81
C ASP A 29 9.81 -33.85 8.43
N LEU A 30 9.70 -32.55 8.12
CA LEU A 30 9.24 -32.08 6.81
C LEU A 30 10.38 -32.11 5.78
N SER A 31 10.03 -32.41 4.52
CA SER A 31 10.94 -32.19 3.39
C SER A 31 11.14 -30.70 3.13
N GLU A 32 12.20 -30.35 2.41
CA GLU A 32 12.47 -28.97 2.00
C GLU A 32 11.28 -28.34 1.25
N ASN A 33 10.65 -29.09 0.34
CA ASN A 33 9.47 -28.61 -0.39
C ASN A 33 8.28 -28.31 0.54
N GLU A 34 8.06 -29.15 1.55
CA GLU A 34 6.99 -28.92 2.54
C GLU A 34 7.30 -27.70 3.41
N ARG A 35 8.58 -27.47 3.78
CA ARG A 35 9.00 -26.26 4.49
C ARG A 35 8.89 -25.00 3.63
N ILE A 36 9.18 -25.09 2.34
CA ILE A 36 8.96 -23.98 1.39
C ILE A 36 7.47 -23.64 1.32
N SER A 37 6.59 -24.63 1.23
CA SER A 37 5.14 -24.38 1.29
C SER A 37 4.74 -23.73 2.61
N LEU A 38 5.26 -24.24 3.74
CA LEU A 38 5.01 -23.69 5.06
C LEU A 38 5.50 -22.24 5.20
N MET A 39 6.64 -21.87 4.61
CA MET A 39 7.12 -20.48 4.56
C MET A 39 6.08 -19.56 3.91
N TYR A 40 5.46 -19.97 2.81
CA TYR A 40 4.39 -19.18 2.17
C TYR A 40 3.13 -19.08 3.06
N GLU A 41 2.78 -20.15 3.77
CA GLU A 41 1.66 -20.15 4.72
C GLU A 41 1.92 -19.20 5.89
N ILE A 42 3.08 -19.31 6.55
CA ILE A 42 3.46 -18.42 7.67
C ILE A 42 3.55 -16.96 7.21
N ASN A 43 4.12 -16.69 6.03
CA ASN A 43 4.11 -15.33 5.50
C ASN A 43 2.68 -14.81 5.25
N GLY A 44 1.74 -15.70 4.94
CA GLY A 44 0.31 -15.39 4.91
C GLY A 44 -0.24 -14.98 6.28
N ASP A 45 0.13 -15.69 7.35
CA ASP A 45 -0.24 -15.34 8.72
C ASP A 45 0.32 -13.96 9.13
N TYR A 46 1.55 -13.63 8.71
CA TYR A 46 2.10 -12.28 8.92
C TYR A 46 1.25 -11.19 8.24
N LEU A 47 0.60 -11.47 7.10
CA LEU A 47 -0.33 -10.51 6.50
C LEU A 47 -1.57 -10.29 7.38
N ASP A 48 -2.05 -11.34 8.04
CA ASP A 48 -3.17 -11.24 8.98
C ASP A 48 -2.80 -10.44 10.23
N ASP A 49 -1.58 -10.59 10.74
CA ASP A 49 -1.03 -9.73 11.78
C ASP A 49 -0.99 -8.27 11.32
N GLU A 50 -0.58 -7.98 10.08
CA GLU A 50 -0.61 -6.60 9.58
C GLU A 50 -2.02 -6.04 9.43
N ARG A 51 -3.02 -6.88 9.11
CA ARG A 51 -4.43 -6.47 9.12
C ARG A 51 -4.93 -6.19 10.54
N ALA A 52 -4.44 -6.91 11.54
CA ALA A 52 -4.75 -6.67 12.95
C ALA A 52 -4.09 -5.36 13.44
N ASN A 53 -2.80 -5.18 13.17
CA ASN A 53 -2.02 -3.98 13.52
C ASN A 53 -2.61 -2.72 12.88
N LEU A 54 -2.96 -2.79 11.59
CA LEU A 54 -3.51 -1.68 10.83
C LEU A 54 -5.04 -1.63 10.84
N ASN A 55 -5.68 -2.24 11.83
CA ASN A 55 -7.11 -2.04 12.13
C ASN A 55 -7.37 -0.64 12.70
N VAL A 56 -7.08 0.38 11.89
CA VAL A 56 -7.14 1.80 12.21
C VAL A 56 -8.26 2.41 11.40
N GLN A 57 -9.29 2.84 12.12
CA GLN A 57 -10.47 3.49 11.53
C GLN A 57 -10.20 4.97 11.25
N LEU A 58 -10.46 5.41 10.01
CA LEU A 58 -10.39 6.81 9.60
C LEU A 58 -11.79 7.43 9.54
N SER A 59 -11.84 8.77 9.49
CA SER A 59 -13.09 9.54 9.42
C SER A 59 -13.75 9.55 8.03
N GLN A 60 -13.00 9.17 6.98
CA GLN A 60 -13.45 9.24 5.59
C GLN A 60 -13.07 7.97 4.82
N PRO A 61 -13.75 7.67 3.70
CA PRO A 61 -13.35 6.61 2.79
C PRO A 61 -11.92 6.77 2.26
N ILE A 62 -11.30 5.64 1.92
CA ILE A 62 -9.99 5.61 1.28
C ILE A 62 -10.17 5.53 -0.23
N LEU A 63 -9.57 6.47 -0.95
CA LEU A 63 -9.38 6.44 -2.39
C LEU A 63 -8.14 5.61 -2.75
N VAL A 64 -8.32 4.64 -3.61
CA VAL A 64 -7.26 3.88 -4.28
C VAL A 64 -7.13 4.40 -5.70
N VAL A 65 -5.97 4.96 -6.04
CA VAL A 65 -5.62 5.35 -7.41
C VAL A 65 -4.74 4.26 -8.00
N GLY A 66 -5.15 3.67 -9.12
CA GLY A 66 -4.42 2.61 -9.80
C GLY A 66 -3.81 3.07 -11.11
N ASP A 67 -2.52 2.80 -11.27
CA ASP A 67 -1.84 2.70 -12.57
C ASP A 67 -1.79 1.21 -12.92
N LEU A 68 -2.69 0.80 -13.80
CA LEU A 68 -2.93 -0.60 -14.14
C LEU A 68 -2.06 -1.02 -15.32
N GLY A 69 -1.27 -2.06 -15.13
CA GLY A 69 -0.48 -2.69 -16.19
C GLY A 69 -1.28 -3.80 -16.86
N LEU A 70 -1.78 -3.56 -18.06
CA LEU A 70 -2.54 -4.54 -18.83
C LEU A 70 -1.72 -5.03 -20.03
N TRP A 71 -2.11 -6.15 -20.63
CA TRP A 71 -1.49 -6.71 -21.83
C TRP A 71 -1.47 -5.72 -23.02
N ASN A 72 -2.37 -4.73 -23.05
CA ASN A 72 -2.47 -3.71 -24.10
C ASN A 72 -2.00 -2.31 -23.65
N GLY A 73 -1.20 -2.25 -22.59
CA GLY A 73 -0.59 -1.01 -22.10
C GLY A 73 -1.12 -0.55 -20.74
N ARG A 74 -0.74 0.67 -20.36
CA ARG A 74 -1.09 1.24 -19.05
C ARG A 74 -2.41 2.00 -19.07
N ARG A 75 -3.22 1.83 -18.03
CA ARG A 75 -4.50 2.52 -17.83
C ARG A 75 -4.59 3.07 -16.42
N MET A 76 -5.10 4.29 -16.26
CA MET A 76 -5.41 4.84 -14.95
C MET A 76 -6.82 4.42 -14.52
N GLY A 77 -7.00 4.14 -13.23
CA GLY A 77 -8.30 3.85 -12.64
C GLY A 77 -8.35 4.29 -11.18
N TYR A 78 -9.54 4.20 -10.57
CA TYR A 78 -9.69 4.39 -9.14
C TYR A 78 -10.77 3.50 -8.55
N LYS A 79 -10.68 3.27 -7.24
CA LYS A 79 -11.67 2.57 -6.42
C LYS A 79 -11.77 3.27 -5.07
N GLU A 80 -12.92 3.16 -4.42
CA GLU A 80 -13.08 3.58 -3.04
C GLU A 80 -13.18 2.36 -2.12
N ILE A 81 -12.61 2.47 -0.92
CA ILE A 81 -12.79 1.56 0.20
C ILE A 81 -13.70 2.31 1.20
N PRO A 82 -15.02 2.04 1.20
CA PRO A 82 -16.00 2.85 1.92
C PRO A 82 -15.86 2.76 3.44
N SER A 83 -15.29 1.67 3.95
CA SER A 83 -15.09 1.46 5.39
C SER A 83 -14.18 2.53 6.00
N GLY A 84 -13.24 3.09 5.23
CA GLY A 84 -12.22 4.00 5.75
C GLY A 84 -11.23 3.34 6.72
N ASN A 85 -11.16 2.01 6.78
CA ASN A 85 -10.22 1.31 7.64
C ASN A 85 -8.95 0.95 6.86
N ILE A 86 -7.77 1.22 7.44
CA ILE A 86 -6.49 1.01 6.75
C ILE A 86 -6.27 -0.47 6.41
N ARG A 87 -6.67 -1.41 7.29
CA ARG A 87 -6.49 -2.85 7.05
C ARG A 87 -7.15 -3.33 5.76
N ASP A 88 -8.23 -2.67 5.34
CA ASP A 88 -8.99 -3.03 4.15
C ASP A 88 -8.23 -2.66 2.86
N CYS A 89 -7.08 -1.98 2.96
CA CYS A 89 -6.13 -1.78 1.87
C CYS A 89 -5.29 -3.04 1.56
N LEU A 90 -5.15 -3.96 2.52
CA LEU A 90 -4.23 -5.10 2.50
C LEU A 90 -4.90 -6.39 1.97
N TYR A 91 -5.73 -6.22 0.95
CA TYR A 91 -6.34 -7.32 0.21
C TYR A 91 -5.97 -7.18 -1.27
N SER A 92 -5.57 -8.30 -1.87
CA SER A 92 -5.24 -8.37 -3.29
C SER A 92 -5.80 -9.64 -3.90
N ASP A 93 -6.13 -9.56 -5.18
CA ASP A 93 -6.51 -10.65 -6.07
C ASP A 93 -5.41 -10.94 -7.12
N THR A 94 -4.21 -10.38 -6.94
CA THR A 94 -3.06 -10.57 -7.82
C THR A 94 -2.08 -11.62 -7.30
N ASP A 95 -1.22 -12.14 -8.18
CA ASP A 95 -0.25 -13.21 -7.88
C ASP A 95 0.72 -12.79 -6.77
N TYR A 96 1.27 -11.57 -6.88
CA TYR A 96 2.14 -11.00 -5.84
C TYR A 96 1.71 -9.59 -5.46
N SER A 97 1.95 -9.23 -4.20
CA SER A 97 1.67 -7.91 -3.65
C SER A 97 2.78 -7.49 -2.70
N THR A 98 3.20 -6.23 -2.81
CA THR A 98 4.11 -5.59 -1.85
C THR A 98 3.50 -4.29 -1.39
N TRP A 99 3.04 -4.23 -0.14
CA TRP A 99 2.58 -2.99 0.49
C TRP A 99 3.72 -2.30 1.21
N TYR A 100 3.83 -0.99 1.04
CA TYR A 100 4.88 -0.19 1.66
C TYR A 100 4.46 1.27 1.83
N VAL A 101 5.12 1.96 2.76
CA VAL A 101 5.10 3.42 2.84
C VAL A 101 6.31 3.97 2.10
N ASP A 102 6.05 4.77 1.06
CA ASP A 102 7.11 5.41 0.29
C ASP A 102 7.73 6.62 1.02
N ARG A 103 8.81 7.19 0.49
CA ARG A 103 9.48 8.38 1.04
C ARG A 103 8.59 9.61 1.20
N LEU A 104 7.46 9.69 0.49
CA LEU A 104 6.49 10.78 0.60
C LEU A 104 5.47 10.51 1.71
N GLY A 105 5.57 9.36 2.38
CA GLY A 105 4.63 8.89 3.37
C GLY A 105 3.35 8.34 2.76
N ASP A 106 3.33 8.03 1.47
CA ASP A 106 2.15 7.46 0.82
C ASP A 106 2.14 5.95 1.00
N LEU A 107 0.98 5.38 1.36
CA LEU A 107 0.79 3.93 1.29
C LEU A 107 0.67 3.55 -0.19
N ARG A 108 1.50 2.58 -0.59
CA ARG A 108 1.62 2.06 -1.95
C ARG A 108 1.45 0.56 -1.96
N CYS A 109 1.08 0.03 -3.13
CA CYS A 109 1.17 -1.39 -3.41
C CYS A 109 1.69 -1.62 -4.83
N ASP A 110 2.70 -2.48 -4.95
CA ASP A 110 3.12 -3.07 -6.22
C ASP A 110 2.40 -4.42 -6.32
N ALA A 111 1.45 -4.55 -7.25
CA ALA A 111 0.59 -5.73 -7.40
C ALA A 111 0.82 -6.38 -8.77
N ILE A 112 1.53 -7.51 -8.77
CA ILE A 112 1.99 -8.21 -9.97
C ILE A 112 1.01 -9.33 -10.31
N HIS A 113 0.65 -9.43 -11.59
CA HIS A 113 -0.16 -10.50 -12.14
C HIS A 113 0.38 -10.92 -13.52
N HIS A 114 -0.09 -12.05 -14.06
CA HIS A 114 0.33 -12.58 -15.37
C HIS A 114 0.35 -11.57 -16.54
N ASP A 115 -0.59 -10.61 -16.57
CA ASP A 115 -0.70 -9.60 -17.63
C ASP A 115 0.15 -8.33 -17.41
N GLY A 116 0.74 -8.14 -16.22
CA GLY A 116 1.49 -6.93 -15.90
C GLY A 116 1.63 -6.61 -14.42
N THR A 117 1.92 -5.34 -14.13
CA THR A 117 2.07 -4.84 -12.76
C THR A 117 1.24 -3.60 -12.56
N ASN A 118 0.35 -3.68 -11.59
CA ASN A 118 -0.45 -2.58 -11.09
C ASN A 118 0.32 -1.84 -9.99
N PHE A 119 0.24 -0.52 -10.00
CA PHE A 119 0.77 0.33 -8.93
C PHE A 119 -0.37 1.09 -8.29
N TYR A 120 -0.58 0.87 -7.00
CA TYR A 120 -1.65 1.49 -6.23
C TYR A 120 -1.12 2.61 -5.34
N LEU A 121 -1.89 3.68 -5.23
CA LEU A 121 -1.74 4.76 -4.26
C LEU A 121 -2.99 4.83 -3.40
N TYR A 122 -2.83 4.65 -2.09
CA TYR A 122 -3.93 4.71 -1.13
C TYR A 122 -3.91 6.03 -0.39
N ARG A 123 -5.04 6.75 -0.40
CA ARG A 123 -5.18 8.03 0.29
C ARG A 123 -6.57 8.19 0.86
N VAL A 124 -6.67 8.83 2.01
CA VAL A 124 -7.98 9.14 2.62
C VAL A 124 -8.42 10.54 2.23
N TYR A 125 -9.71 10.73 1.95
CA TYR A 125 -10.25 12.07 1.72
C TYR A 125 -10.05 12.96 2.96
N LYS A 126 -9.81 14.25 2.73
CA LYS A 126 -9.79 15.23 3.83
C LYS A 126 -11.22 15.48 4.30
N ASP A 127 -11.43 15.70 5.59
CA ASP A 127 -12.73 16.12 6.11
C ASP A 127 -13.21 17.45 5.52
N SER A 128 -12.26 18.28 5.04
CA SER A 128 -12.55 19.56 4.38
C SER A 128 -12.86 19.44 2.89
N ALA A 129 -12.77 18.24 2.29
CA ALA A 129 -13.02 18.05 0.87
C ALA A 129 -14.52 18.09 0.58
N SER A 130 -14.97 19.00 -0.28
CA SER A 130 -16.37 19.06 -0.67
C SER A 130 -16.72 17.90 -1.63
N PRO A 131 -17.99 17.46 -1.70
CA PRO A 131 -18.42 16.45 -2.66
C PRO A 131 -18.05 16.82 -4.11
N SER A 132 -18.23 18.08 -4.49
CA SER A 132 -17.85 18.57 -5.83
C SER A 132 -16.35 18.50 -6.12
N GLN A 133 -15.49 18.69 -5.11
CA GLN A 133 -14.05 18.54 -5.26
C GLN A 133 -13.66 17.06 -5.43
N ILE A 134 -14.32 16.16 -4.71
CA ILE A 134 -14.13 14.71 -4.82
C ILE A 134 -14.56 14.23 -6.21
N GLU A 135 -15.75 14.62 -6.67
CA GLU A 135 -16.25 14.23 -8.00
C GLU A 135 -15.38 14.78 -9.13
N LEU A 136 -14.89 16.01 -9.01
CA LEU A 136 -13.93 16.56 -9.98
C LEU A 136 -12.62 15.76 -10.02
N LEU A 137 -12.12 15.29 -8.87
CA LEU A 137 -10.94 14.43 -8.85
C LEU A 137 -11.24 13.08 -9.53
N LYS A 138 -12.38 12.46 -9.21
CA LYS A 138 -12.82 11.19 -9.81
C LYS A 138 -12.96 11.29 -11.33
N GLU A 139 -13.52 12.38 -11.84
CA GLU A 139 -13.60 12.65 -13.28
C GLU A 139 -12.21 12.74 -13.92
N LYS A 140 -11.27 13.46 -13.29
CA LYS A 140 -9.89 13.57 -13.78
C LYS A 140 -9.17 12.22 -13.79
N LEU A 141 -9.39 11.38 -12.77
CA LEU A 141 -8.84 10.03 -12.69
C LEU A 141 -9.41 9.15 -13.79
N TYR A 142 -10.73 9.19 -14.00
CA TYR A 142 -11.41 8.47 -15.06
C TYR A 142 -10.89 8.86 -16.46
N ARG A 143 -10.61 10.15 -16.67
CA ARG A 143 -10.05 10.67 -17.92
C ARG A 143 -8.54 10.46 -18.06
N GLY A 144 -7.86 9.95 -17.03
CA GLY A 144 -6.41 9.72 -17.04
C GLY A 144 -5.57 11.01 -17.02
N ILE A 145 -6.13 12.13 -16.54
CA ILE A 145 -5.46 13.45 -16.51
C ILE A 145 -5.20 13.98 -15.10
N ALA A 146 -5.52 13.19 -14.06
CA ALA A 146 -5.31 13.60 -12.68
C ALA A 146 -3.82 13.75 -12.37
N THR A 147 -3.46 14.87 -11.75
CA THR A 147 -2.09 15.11 -11.28
C THR A 147 -1.94 14.79 -9.80
N ARG A 148 -0.69 14.68 -9.31
CA ARG A 148 -0.43 14.58 -7.87
C ARG A 148 -1.04 15.75 -7.10
N ALA A 149 -0.97 16.97 -7.63
CA ALA A 149 -1.53 18.15 -7.00
C ALA A 149 -3.06 18.06 -6.86
N ASP A 150 -3.75 17.52 -7.88
CA ASP A 150 -5.19 17.26 -7.81
C ASP A 150 -5.53 16.28 -6.68
N ILE A 151 -4.76 15.20 -6.58
CA ILE A 151 -4.94 14.16 -5.56
C ILE A 151 -4.68 14.73 -4.15
N THR A 152 -3.53 15.36 -3.92
CA THR A 152 -3.14 15.86 -2.58
C THR A 152 -3.95 17.08 -2.14
N ARG A 153 -4.62 17.77 -3.05
CA ARG A 153 -5.52 18.88 -2.72
C ARG A 153 -6.71 18.39 -1.90
N VAL A 154 -7.27 17.24 -2.26
CA VAL A 154 -8.51 16.72 -1.65
C VAL A 154 -8.30 15.51 -0.72
N THR A 155 -7.10 14.92 -0.72
CA THR A 155 -6.76 13.76 0.12
C THR A 155 -5.53 14.02 1.00
N ARG A 156 -5.38 13.25 2.08
CA ARG A 156 -4.16 13.18 2.89
C ARG A 156 -3.54 11.79 2.80
N ARG A 157 -2.25 11.68 3.12
CA ARG A 157 -1.53 10.39 3.09
C ARG A 157 -1.95 9.51 4.28
N LEU A 158 -1.84 8.19 4.09
CA LEU A 158 -2.07 7.21 5.15
C LEU A 158 -0.80 6.93 5.98
N GLY A 159 0.38 7.20 5.44
CA GLY A 159 1.64 6.89 6.13
C GLY A 159 1.78 7.58 7.48
N ASP A 160 1.15 8.74 7.70
CA ASP A 160 1.19 9.40 9.02
C ASP A 160 0.49 8.57 10.11
N ASP A 161 -0.54 7.79 9.76
CA ASP A 161 -1.25 6.92 10.71
C ASP A 161 -0.54 5.56 10.85
N ILE A 162 -0.01 5.03 9.74
CA ILE A 162 0.80 3.80 9.72
C ILE A 162 2.09 3.96 10.51
N ALA A 163 2.80 5.08 10.34
CA ALA A 163 4.04 5.39 11.04
C ALA A 163 3.86 5.46 12.57
N LYS A 164 2.66 5.85 13.06
CA LYS A 164 2.37 5.85 14.50
C LYS A 164 2.26 4.43 15.05
N VAL A 165 1.71 3.48 14.27
CA VAL A 165 1.57 2.08 14.67
C VAL A 165 2.95 1.42 14.80
N TYR A 166 3.81 1.61 13.80
CA TYR A 166 5.13 0.95 13.75
C TYR A 166 6.30 1.78 14.31
N GLY A 167 6.06 3.03 14.73
CA GLY A 167 7.07 3.86 15.38
C GLY A 167 8.19 4.41 14.48
N PHE A 168 8.04 4.41 13.14
CA PHE A 168 9.02 5.00 12.24
C PHE A 168 8.73 6.47 11.93
N SER A 169 9.73 7.23 11.48
CA SER A 169 9.59 8.63 11.11
C SER A 169 9.52 8.83 9.60
N ILE A 170 8.55 9.61 9.13
CA ILE A 170 8.48 10.03 7.73
C ILE A 170 9.11 11.43 7.60
N PRO A 171 10.07 11.64 6.67
CA PRO A 171 10.61 12.96 6.41
C PRO A 171 9.49 13.97 6.12
N ARG A 172 9.40 15.02 6.93
CA ARG A 172 8.48 16.13 6.63
C ARG A 172 9.05 16.88 5.43
N GLN A 173 8.30 16.91 4.31
CA GLN A 173 8.57 17.91 3.29
C GLN A 173 8.42 19.27 3.97
N ARG A 174 9.50 20.07 3.99
CA ARG A 174 9.48 21.45 4.48
C ARG A 174 8.27 22.15 3.85
N GLN A 175 7.29 22.54 4.67
CA GLN A 175 6.43 23.65 4.27
C GLN A 175 7.38 24.82 4.04
N ALA A 176 7.35 25.40 2.83
CA ALA A 176 7.96 26.69 2.61
C ALA A 176 7.40 27.62 3.68
N VAL A 177 8.28 28.05 4.59
CA VAL A 177 7.94 29.08 5.58
C VAL A 177 7.36 30.22 4.77
N ALA A 178 6.06 30.48 4.93
CA ALA A 178 5.49 31.73 4.49
C ALA A 178 6.24 32.81 5.27
N MET A 179 7.26 33.38 4.66
CA MET A 179 7.85 34.62 5.11
C MET A 179 6.73 35.65 5.05
N GLU A 180 6.17 35.96 6.21
CA GLU A 180 5.41 37.19 6.43
C GLU A 180 6.23 38.35 5.84
N ARG A 181 5.63 39.05 4.90
CA ARG A 181 6.04 40.38 4.44
C ARG A 181 4.92 41.34 4.73
#